data_AF-A0A4U5NDB4-F1
#
_entry.id   AF-A0A4U5NDB4-F1
#
_cell.length_a   1.000
_cell.length_b   1.000
_cell.length_c   1.000
_cell.angle_alpha   90.00
_cell.angle_beta   90.00
_cell.angle_gamma   90.00
#
_symmetry.space_group_name_H-M   'P 1'
#
loop_
_entity.id
_entity.type
_entity.pdbx_description
1 polymer ?
#
loop_
_entity_poly.entity_id
_entity_poly.type
_entity_poly.pdbx_seq_one_letter_code
_entity_poly.pdbx_strand_id
1 'polypeptide(L)'
;MGKRKSKRKAPTKAKAVEPLETQFNCPFCNHERVCEVKMDRDRNVGFISCRICLEDFQTTINTLSEPIDVYSDWIDACEEANA
;
A
#
# COMPACT_ATOMS: atom_id res chain seq x y z
N MET A 1 29.01 -50.58 -8.90
CA MET A 1 28.38 -49.28 -9.27
C MET A 1 27.42 -48.82 -8.17
N GLY A 2 27.88 -48.02 -7.20
CA GLY A 2 27.06 -47.58 -6.06
C GLY A 2 26.32 -46.28 -6.37
N LYS A 3 24.98 -46.34 -6.53
CA LYS A 3 24.13 -45.16 -6.74
C LYS A 3 24.02 -44.36 -5.44
N ARG A 4 24.76 -43.25 -5.32
CA ARG A 4 24.59 -42.27 -4.24
C ARG A 4 23.22 -41.59 -4.40
N LYS A 5 22.30 -41.83 -3.45
CA LYS A 5 21.02 -41.10 -3.36
C LYS A 5 21.31 -39.65 -2.97
N SER A 6 21.18 -38.73 -3.92
CA SER A 6 21.18 -37.28 -3.64
C SER A 6 19.96 -36.96 -2.76
N LYS A 7 20.20 -36.39 -1.58
CA LYS A 7 19.15 -35.94 -0.66
C LYS A 7 18.59 -34.63 -1.21
N ARG A 8 17.57 -34.72 -2.07
CA ARG A 8 16.87 -33.56 -2.64
C ARG A 8 16.22 -32.80 -1.49
N LYS A 9 16.68 -31.56 -1.23
CA LYS A 9 16.02 -30.67 -0.24
C LYS A 9 14.59 -30.44 -0.72
N ALA A 10 13.62 -30.60 0.17
CA ALA A 10 12.23 -30.29 -0.13
C ALA A 10 12.11 -28.81 -0.51
N PRO A 11 11.25 -28.44 -1.48
CA PRO A 11 11.02 -27.04 -1.81
C PRO A 11 10.55 -26.31 -0.55
N THR A 12 11.26 -25.24 -0.18
CA THR A 12 10.82 -24.32 0.86
C THR A 12 9.43 -23.82 0.49
N LYS A 13 8.46 -24.01 1.39
CA LYS A 13 7.11 -23.47 1.23
C LYS A 13 7.24 -21.98 0.91
N ALA A 14 6.70 -21.54 -0.22
CA ALA A 14 6.64 -20.13 -0.57
C ALA A 14 5.99 -19.38 0.61
N LYS A 15 6.61 -18.29 1.05
CA LYS A 15 6.00 -17.42 2.06
C LYS A 15 4.65 -16.96 1.48
N ALA A 16 3.59 -17.10 2.27
CA ALA A 16 2.30 -16.58 1.88
C ALA A 16 2.45 -15.07 1.65
N VAL A 17 2.01 -14.58 0.49
CA VAL A 17 1.89 -13.15 0.24
C VAL A 17 0.72 -12.70 1.09
N GLU A 18 1.01 -12.00 2.20
CA GLU A 18 -0.05 -11.40 3.01
C GLU A 18 -0.60 -10.16 2.29
N PRO A 19 -1.92 -9.93 2.32
CA PRO A 19 -2.51 -8.75 1.71
C PRO A 19 -1.98 -7.49 2.42
N LEU A 20 -1.53 -6.52 1.63
CA LEU A 20 -1.08 -5.22 2.11
C LEU A 20 -2.21 -4.50 2.85
N GLU A 21 -1.87 -3.79 3.91
CA GLU A 21 -2.83 -3.02 4.68
C GLU A 21 -3.40 -1.87 3.84
N THR A 22 -4.72 -1.72 3.85
CA THR A 22 -5.45 -0.66 3.13
C THR A 22 -5.92 0.47 4.05
N GLN A 23 -5.52 0.42 5.32
CA GLN A 23 -5.94 1.37 6.34
C GLN A 23 -4.72 2.11 6.88
N PHE A 24 -4.70 3.43 6.69
CA PHE A 24 -3.59 4.29 7.08
C PHE A 24 -4.00 5.30 8.16
N ASN A 25 -3.00 5.91 8.79
CA ASN A 25 -3.19 6.93 9.82
C ASN A 25 -3.40 8.29 9.16
N CYS A 26 -4.25 9.14 9.71
CA CYS A 26 -4.47 10.47 9.14
C CYS A 26 -3.42 11.47 9.62
N PRO A 27 -2.74 12.22 8.72
CA PRO A 27 -1.76 13.24 9.13
C PRO A 27 -2.38 14.47 9.81
N PHE A 28 -3.70 14.67 9.66
CA PHE A 28 -4.41 15.83 10.21
C PHE A 28 -5.02 15.57 11.59
N CYS A 29 -5.81 14.50 11.72
CA CYS A 29 -6.53 14.21 12.96
C CYS A 29 -5.87 13.15 13.85
N ASN A 30 -4.73 12.60 13.41
CA ASN A 30 -3.88 11.67 14.15
C ASN A 30 -4.59 10.40 14.68
N HIS A 31 -5.74 10.06 14.08
CA HIS A 31 -6.44 8.80 14.35
C HIS A 31 -5.83 7.68 13.51
N GLU A 32 -5.74 6.49 14.09
CA GLU A 32 -5.12 5.33 13.44
C GLU A 32 -6.12 4.57 12.55
N ARG A 33 -5.65 4.07 11.40
CA ARG A 33 -6.43 3.19 10.49
C ARG A 33 -7.78 3.77 10.04
N VAL A 34 -7.86 5.10 9.93
CA VAL A 34 -9.09 5.82 9.54
C VAL A 34 -9.13 6.22 8.08
N CYS A 35 -7.97 6.23 7.41
CA CYS A 35 -7.87 6.61 6.01
C CYS A 35 -8.16 5.42 5.10
N GLU A 36 -9.09 5.62 4.18
CA GLU A 36 -9.48 4.64 3.16
C GLU A 36 -8.95 5.08 1.80
N VAL A 37 -8.37 4.14 1.06
CA VAL A 37 -7.82 4.37 -0.28
C VAL A 37 -8.66 3.65 -1.33
N LYS A 38 -9.01 4.36 -2.39
CA LYS A 38 -9.71 3.84 -3.57
C LYS A 38 -8.83 4.03 -4.81
N MET A 39 -8.48 2.92 -5.46
CA MET A 39 -7.67 2.91 -6.68
C MET A 39 -8.59 2.79 -7.91
N ASP A 40 -8.74 3.88 -8.67
CA ASP A 40 -9.39 3.89 -9.98
C ASP A 40 -8.34 3.68 -11.07
N ARG A 41 -8.14 2.40 -11.45
CA ARG A 41 -7.13 2.02 -12.46
C ARG A 41 -7.56 2.38 -13.88
N ASP A 42 -8.85 2.57 -14.14
CA ASP A 42 -9.34 2.96 -15.47
C ASP A 42 -9.01 4.42 -15.77
N ARG A 43 -9.01 5.26 -14.73
CA ARG A 43 -8.68 6.69 -14.83
C ARG A 43 -7.25 7.02 -14.41
N ASN A 44 -6.48 6.03 -13.97
CA ASN A 44 -5.15 6.23 -13.39
C ASN A 44 -5.18 7.22 -12.20
N VAL A 45 -6.20 7.11 -11.35
CA VAL A 45 -6.41 7.98 -10.19
C VAL A 45 -6.46 7.18 -8.90
N GLY A 46 -5.67 7.58 -7.91
CA GLY A 46 -5.76 7.15 -6.52
C GLY A 46 -6.47 8.21 -5.69
N PHE A 47 -7.43 7.80 -4.88
CA PHE A 47 -8.16 8.68 -3.97
C PHE A 47 -7.99 8.19 -2.53
N ILE A 48 -7.68 9.09 -1.61
CA ILE A 48 -7.57 8.80 -0.18
C ILE A 48 -8.47 9.76 0.59
N SER A 49 -9.17 9.25 1.61
CA SER A 49 -10.02 10.08 2.46
C SER A 49 -10.00 9.62 3.91
N CYS A 50 -10.01 10.56 4.84
CA CYS A 50 -10.13 10.29 6.28
C CYS A 50 -11.59 10.25 6.73
N ARG A 51 -12.01 9.17 7.40
CA ARG A 51 -13.37 9.05 7.94
C ARG A 51 -13.70 9.97 9.13
N ILE A 52 -12.68 10.57 9.75
CA ILE A 52 -12.86 11.39 10.97
C ILE A 52 -12.87 12.88 10.64
N CYS A 53 -11.80 13.41 10.03
CA CYS A 53 -11.71 14.82 9.68
C CYS A 53 -12.26 15.15 8.28
N LEU A 54 -12.65 14.13 7.50
CA LEU A 54 -13.20 14.27 6.15
C LEU A 54 -12.25 14.90 5.12
N GLU A 55 -10.97 15.03 5.45
CA GLU A 55 -9.96 15.47 4.50
C GLU A 55 -9.72 14.39 3.45
N ASP A 56 -9.59 14.82 2.20
CA ASP A 56 -9.40 13.96 1.05
C ASP A 56 -8.30 14.45 0.12
N PHE A 57 -7.73 13.52 -0.64
CA PHE A 57 -6.66 13.80 -1.57
C PHE A 57 -6.72 12.87 -2.78
N GLN A 58 -6.25 13.37 -3.91
CA GLN A 58 -6.24 12.66 -5.17
C GLN A 58 -4.85 12.77 -5.81
N THR A 59 -4.28 11.63 -6.19
CA THR A 59 -3.01 11.54 -6.93
C THR A 59 -3.18 10.69 -8.18
N THR A 60 -2.23 10.82 -9.12
CA THR A 60 -2.15 9.97 -10.29
C THR A 60 -1.46 8.66 -9.97
N ILE A 61 -2.05 7.52 -10.37
CA ILE A 61 -1.50 6.19 -10.14
C ILE A 61 -1.11 5.50 -11.44
N ASN A 62 -0.13 4.61 -11.37
CA ASN A 62 0.26 3.74 -12.47
C ASN A 62 -0.18 2.28 -12.20
N THR A 63 0.16 1.36 -13.11
CA THR A 63 -0.24 -0.05 -13.01
C THR A 63 0.43 -0.79 -11.86
N LEU A 64 1.61 -0.35 -11.44
CA LEU A 64 2.37 -0.92 -10.33
C LEU A 64 2.01 -0.25 -8.99
N SER A 65 1.26 0.85 -9.02
CA SER A 65 0.90 1.57 -7.80
C SER A 65 0.03 0.72 -6.88
N GLU A 66 0.36 0.82 -5.60
CA GLU A 66 -0.32 0.21 -4.47
C GLU A 66 -0.95 1.30 -3.57
N PRO A 67 -1.92 0.95 -2.71
CA PRO A 67 -2.56 1.93 -1.83
C PRO A 67 -1.61 2.74 -0.95
N ILE A 68 -0.45 2.17 -0.60
CA ILE A 68 0.58 2.84 0.19
C ILE A 68 1.29 3.96 -0.59
N ASP A 69 1.38 3.85 -1.92
CA ASP A 69 1.96 4.91 -2.76
C ASP A 69 1.08 6.15 -2.69
N VAL A 70 -0.25 5.98 -2.77
CA VAL A 70 -1.21 7.08 -2.63
C VAL A 70 -1.14 7.74 -1.25
N TYR A 71 -0.94 6.94 -0.21
CA TYR A 71 -0.73 7.48 1.14
C TYR A 71 0.56 8.29 1.24
N SER A 72 1.66 7.79 0.67
CA SER A 72 2.96 8.46 0.68
C SER A 72 2.90 9.79 -0.08
N ASP A 73 2.32 9.79 -1.28
CA ASP A 73 2.06 11.00 -2.08
C ASP A 73 1.24 12.04 -1.29
N TRP A 74 0.26 11.59 -0.49
CA TRP A 74 -0.53 12.50 0.32
C TRP A 74 0.29 13.14 1.44
N ILE A 75 1.17 12.38 2.10
CA ILE A 75 2.07 12.92 3.13
C ILE A 75 3.01 13.95 2.50
N ASP A 76 3.67 13.61 1.39
CA ASP A 76 4.59 14.51 0.69
C ASP A 76 3.89 15.81 0.26
N ALA A 77 2.66 15.72 -0.28
CA ALA A 77 1.86 16.89 -0.65
C ALA A 77 1.46 17.74 0.58
N CYS A 78 1.18 17.12 1.72
CA CYS A 78 0.91 17.83 2.97
C CYS A 78 2.16 18.55 3.49
N GLU A 79 3.34 17.93 3.39
CA GLU A 79 4.61 18.55 3.79
C GLU A 79 4.96 19.73 2.88
N GLU A 80 4.82 19.57 1.55
CA GLU A 80 5.08 20.63 0.57
C GLU A 80 4.15 21.84 0.76
N ALA A 81 2.86 21.62 1.06
CA ALA A 81 1.92 22.70 1.31
C ALA A 81 2.21 23.50 2.60
N ASN A 82 2.98 22.94 3.53
CA ASN A 82 3.33 23.54 4.82
C ASN A 82 4.76 24.14 4.86
N ALA A 83 5.53 24.01 3.78
CA ALA A 83 6.87 24.58 3.62
C ALA A 83 6.84 26.07 3.24
#